data_AF-A0A540NRX6-F1
#
_entry.id   AF-A0A540NRX6-F1
#
_cell.length_a   1.000
_cell.length_b   1.000
_cell.length_c   1.000
_cell.angle_alpha   90.00
_cell.angle_beta   90.00
_cell.angle_gamma   90.00
#
_symmetry.space_group_name_H-M   'P 1'
#
loop_
_entity.id
_entity.type
_entity.pdbx_description
1 polymer ?
#
loop_
_entity_poly.entity_id
_entity_poly.type
_entity_poly.pdbx_seq_one_letter_code
_entity_poly.pdbx_strand_id
1 'polypeptide(L)'
;MLRFLLIIIEEIQESTRDAYGKCLTANLFTSFLINNGLSFTGYPVIGYQHRLQSSGTCQDSLDTNTSCGWDPKIKGQFFYQTSFSISLSMAKNFIQDVQIPVEIEPKALCGVETYNGILMRYVTASSAYLGKQENAINFNIRYYRSKDPMTPRLYEGILKEVEQIAMFKYGALPHWGKNRNVAFDGVINKYKGVK
;
A
#
# COMPACT_ATOMS: atom_id res chain seq x y z
N MET A 1 -11.76 3.06 -17.39
CA MET A 1 -10.80 3.23 -18.51
C MET A 1 -9.40 3.65 -18.04
N LEU A 2 -9.23 4.72 -17.24
CA LEU A 2 -7.92 5.25 -16.83
C LEU A 2 -6.99 4.24 -16.11
N ARG A 3 -7.53 3.32 -15.29
CA ARG A 3 -6.74 2.32 -14.55
C ARG A 3 -6.24 1.13 -15.39
N PHE A 4 -6.78 0.89 -16.59
CA PHE A 4 -6.29 -0.18 -17.47
C PHE A 4 -5.00 0.23 -18.19
N LEU A 5 -4.92 1.48 -18.64
CA LEU A 5 -3.71 2.05 -19.23
C LEU A 5 -2.54 2.08 -18.24
N LEU A 6 -2.84 2.20 -16.95
CA LEU A 6 -1.85 2.28 -15.88
C LEU A 6 -0.87 1.10 -15.86
N ILE A 7 -1.37 -0.12 -16.05
CA ILE A 7 -0.51 -1.33 -15.94
C ILE A 7 0.44 -1.42 -17.11
N ILE A 8 -0.02 -1.11 -18.32
CA ILE A 8 0.85 -1.14 -19.51
C ILE A 8 1.94 -0.07 -19.36
N ILE A 9 1.57 1.13 -18.91
CA ILE A 9 2.52 2.22 -18.67
C ILE A 9 3.53 1.81 -17.58
N GLU A 10 3.06 1.23 -16.48
CA GLU A 10 3.93 0.80 -15.39
C GLU A 10 4.83 -0.39 -15.78
N GLU A 11 4.32 -1.37 -16.55
CA GLU A 11 5.11 -2.48 -17.11
C GLU A 11 6.23 -1.95 -18.01
N ILE A 12 5.95 -0.95 -18.86
CA ILE A 12 6.97 -0.28 -19.70
C ILE A 12 8.00 0.41 -18.81
N GLN A 13 7.57 1.25 -17.85
CA GLN A 13 8.46 1.99 -16.97
C GLN A 13 9.34 1.07 -16.10
N GLU A 14 8.81 -0.07 -15.65
CA GLU A 14 9.58 -1.09 -14.94
C GLU A 14 10.62 -1.74 -15.85
N SER A 15 10.24 -2.11 -17.08
CA SER A 15 11.15 -2.73 -18.05
C SER A 15 12.28 -1.81 -18.52
N THR A 16 12.01 -0.52 -18.66
CA THR A 16 13.00 0.51 -19.08
C THR A 16 13.72 1.15 -17.90
N ARG A 17 13.37 0.77 -16.66
CA ARG A 17 13.88 1.38 -15.42
C ARG A 17 13.64 2.89 -15.34
N ASP A 18 12.52 3.35 -15.89
CA ASP A 18 12.15 4.76 -15.96
C ASP A 18 11.52 5.24 -14.63
N ALA A 19 12.40 5.55 -13.68
CA ALA A 19 12.01 6.17 -12.40
C ALA A 19 11.29 7.51 -12.58
N TYR A 20 11.71 8.30 -13.57
CA TYR A 20 11.17 9.62 -13.82
C TYR A 20 9.74 9.55 -14.35
N GLY A 21 9.48 8.67 -15.31
CA GLY A 21 8.13 8.40 -15.83
C GLY A 21 7.18 7.91 -14.73
N LYS A 22 7.65 7.07 -13.80
CA LYS A 22 6.86 6.68 -12.62
C LYS A 22 6.46 7.88 -11.78
N CYS A 23 7.37 8.82 -11.52
CA CYS A 23 7.05 10.03 -10.76
C CYS A 23 6.10 10.97 -11.52
N LEU A 24 6.24 11.09 -12.85
CA LEU A 24 5.27 11.84 -13.66
C LEU A 24 3.88 11.20 -13.59
N THR A 25 3.81 9.87 -13.67
CA THR A 25 2.56 9.12 -13.56
C THR A 25 1.96 9.31 -12.18
N ALA A 26 2.75 9.17 -11.11
CA ALA A 26 2.35 9.45 -9.74
C ALA A 26 1.76 10.85 -9.59
N ASN A 27 2.46 11.89 -10.05
CA ASN A 27 2.00 13.29 -9.99
C ASN A 27 0.67 13.50 -10.72
N LEU A 28 0.47 12.84 -11.87
CA LEU A 28 -0.82 12.86 -12.56
C LEU A 28 -1.92 12.27 -11.69
N PHE A 29 -1.70 11.11 -11.05
CA PHE A 29 -2.69 10.49 -10.15
C PHE A 29 -2.96 11.32 -8.90
N THR A 30 -1.94 11.94 -8.31
CA THR A 30 -2.10 12.78 -7.12
C THR A 30 -2.86 14.07 -7.43
N SER A 31 -2.74 14.61 -8.65
CA SER A 31 -3.51 15.78 -9.09
C SER A 31 -5.04 15.57 -9.09
N PHE A 32 -5.50 14.31 -9.17
CA PHE A 32 -6.92 13.97 -9.08
C PHE A 32 -7.43 13.84 -7.63
N LEU A 33 -6.55 13.94 -6.63
CA LEU A 33 -6.98 13.96 -5.24
C LEU A 33 -7.67 15.28 -4.91
N ILE A 34 -8.56 15.26 -3.92
CA ILE A 34 -9.22 16.44 -3.39
C ILE A 34 -9.17 16.33 -1.87
N ASN A 35 -8.66 17.36 -1.19
CA ASN A 35 -8.55 17.37 0.28
C ASN A 35 -9.27 18.57 0.93
N ASN A 36 -9.59 19.62 0.17
CA ASN A 36 -10.35 20.80 0.64
C ASN A 36 -11.77 20.90 0.03
N GLY A 37 -12.20 19.87 -0.70
CA GLY A 37 -13.49 19.86 -1.42
C GLY A 37 -13.46 20.47 -2.83
N LEU A 38 -12.35 21.11 -3.25
CA LEU A 38 -12.20 21.75 -4.56
C LEU A 38 -10.98 21.23 -5.33
N SER A 39 -9.85 21.07 -4.67
CA SER A 39 -8.57 20.67 -5.26
C SER A 39 -7.68 19.93 -4.27
N PHE A 40 -6.57 19.38 -4.76
CA PHE A 40 -5.50 18.86 -3.92
C PHE A 40 -4.60 20.02 -3.46
N THR A 41 -4.52 20.28 -2.15
CA THR A 41 -3.60 21.28 -1.59
C THR A 41 -2.32 20.70 -1.01
N GLY A 42 -2.20 19.37 -0.95
CA GLY A 42 -1.01 18.67 -0.44
C GLY A 42 -1.33 17.52 0.51
N TYR A 43 -0.27 16.90 1.01
CA TYR A 43 -0.33 15.82 2.00
C TYR A 43 -0.24 16.35 3.45
N PRO A 44 -0.77 15.60 4.44
CA PRO A 44 -1.55 14.37 4.29
C PRO A 44 -3.00 14.65 3.88
N VAL A 45 -3.59 13.75 3.08
CA VAL A 45 -5.05 13.75 2.85
C VAL A 45 -5.71 13.05 4.02
N ILE A 46 -6.38 13.84 4.87
CA ILE A 46 -7.08 13.33 6.04
C ILE A 46 -8.56 13.20 5.71
N GLY A 47 -9.09 11.99 5.83
CA GLY A 47 -10.50 11.69 5.67
C GLY A 47 -11.04 10.91 6.86
N TYR A 48 -12.33 11.08 7.14
CA TYR A 48 -13.00 10.30 8.18
C TYR A 48 -13.47 8.96 7.64
N GLN A 49 -13.02 7.87 8.27
CA GLN A 49 -13.37 6.50 7.87
C GLN A 49 -14.89 6.25 7.85
N HIS A 50 -15.67 6.92 8.71
CA HIS A 50 -17.13 6.78 8.77
C HIS A 50 -17.87 7.33 7.54
N ARG A 51 -17.19 8.08 6.66
CA ARG A 51 -17.74 8.60 5.40
C ARG A 51 -17.30 7.79 4.18
N LEU A 52 -16.60 6.68 4.37
CA LEU A 52 -16.25 5.79 3.26
C LEU A 52 -17.50 5.07 2.77
N GLN A 53 -17.79 5.24 1.50
CA GLN A 53 -18.79 4.45 0.79
C GLN A 53 -18.12 3.22 0.20
N SER A 54 -18.73 2.05 0.34
CA SER A 54 -18.31 0.86 -0.39
C SER A 54 -18.46 1.08 -1.89
N SER A 55 -17.55 0.53 -2.69
CA SER A 55 -17.76 0.41 -4.12
C SER A 55 -19.04 -0.40 -4.38
N GLY A 56 -19.88 0.06 -5.31
CA GLY A 56 -21.08 -0.68 -5.73
C GLY A 56 -20.74 -1.99 -6.44
N THR A 57 -21.76 -2.77 -6.81
CA THR A 57 -21.57 -4.02 -7.56
C THR A 57 -20.92 -3.72 -8.92
N CYS A 58 -19.86 -4.45 -9.24
CA CYS A 58 -19.13 -4.32 -10.50
C CYS A 58 -19.19 -5.58 -11.37
N GLN A 59 -19.75 -6.68 -10.85
CA GLN A 59 -19.86 -7.97 -11.55
C GLN A 59 -21.33 -8.39 -11.75
N ASP A 60 -22.21 -8.08 -10.80
CA ASP A 60 -23.67 -8.32 -10.88
C ASP A 60 -24.43 -7.04 -11.24
N SER A 61 -23.86 -6.24 -12.16
CA SER A 61 -24.46 -5.00 -12.65
C SER A 61 -25.24 -5.28 -13.93
N LEU A 62 -26.43 -4.68 -14.08
CA LEU A 62 -27.17 -4.66 -15.36
C LEU A 62 -26.41 -3.83 -16.43
N ASP A 63 -25.47 -2.99 -15.99
CA ASP A 63 -24.59 -2.23 -16.86
C ASP A 63 -23.38 -3.07 -17.29
N THR A 64 -23.45 -3.58 -18.52
CA THR A 64 -22.39 -4.38 -19.16
C THR A 64 -21.09 -3.61 -19.40
N ASN A 65 -21.07 -2.28 -19.21
CA ASN A 65 -19.86 -1.46 -19.33
C ASN A 65 -19.10 -1.29 -18.01
N THR A 66 -19.59 -1.88 -16.93
CA THR A 66 -18.92 -1.87 -15.63
C THR A 66 -18.23 -3.20 -15.37
N SER A 67 -17.02 -3.16 -14.82
CA SER A 67 -16.26 -4.37 -14.51
C SER A 67 -15.41 -4.15 -13.27
N CYS A 68 -15.24 -5.19 -12.46
CA CYS A 68 -14.41 -5.09 -11.27
C CYS A 68 -12.95 -4.94 -11.66
N GLY A 69 -12.22 -4.04 -10.98
CA GLY A 69 -10.81 -3.83 -11.27
C GLY A 69 -9.94 -5.10 -11.13
N TRP A 70 -10.40 -6.07 -10.34
CA TRP A 70 -9.74 -7.38 -10.13
C TRP A 70 -10.37 -8.53 -10.91
N ASP A 71 -11.34 -8.26 -11.80
CA ASP A 71 -11.93 -9.32 -12.63
C ASP A 71 -10.83 -9.91 -13.52
N PRO A 72 -10.58 -11.24 -13.48
CA PRO A 72 -9.52 -11.88 -14.26
C PRO A 72 -9.78 -11.86 -15.77
N LYS A 73 -11.02 -11.66 -16.22
CA LYS A 73 -11.38 -11.62 -17.65
C LYS A 73 -10.88 -10.35 -18.33
N ILE A 74 -10.63 -9.31 -17.55
CA ILE A 74 -10.10 -8.04 -18.02
C ILE A 74 -8.69 -7.88 -17.49
N LYS A 75 -7.79 -7.27 -18.28
CA LYS A 75 -6.42 -6.97 -17.83
C LYS A 75 -6.40 -5.78 -16.87
N GLY A 76 -7.19 -5.86 -15.82
CA GLY A 76 -7.36 -4.86 -14.78
C GLY A 76 -6.22 -4.91 -13.77
N GLN A 77 -6.45 -4.40 -12.57
CA GLN A 77 -5.48 -4.22 -11.50
C GLN A 77 -4.68 -5.50 -11.20
N PHE A 78 -3.34 -5.40 -11.29
CA PHE A 78 -2.41 -6.44 -10.89
C PHE A 78 -1.27 -5.81 -10.09
N PHE A 79 -1.36 -5.93 -8.76
CA PHE A 79 -0.42 -5.30 -7.83
C PHE A 79 -0.15 -6.23 -6.65
N TYR A 80 0.85 -5.88 -5.86
CA TYR A 80 1.07 -6.46 -4.55
C TYR A 80 0.70 -5.44 -3.47
N GLN A 81 0.12 -5.90 -2.37
CA GLN A 81 -0.17 -5.06 -1.22
C GLN A 81 0.49 -5.65 0.02
N THR A 82 1.35 -4.85 0.65
CA THR A 82 1.87 -5.10 1.98
C THR A 82 1.03 -4.36 3.01
N SER A 83 0.66 -4.99 4.11
CA SER A 83 0.01 -4.29 5.22
C SER A 83 0.43 -4.81 6.58
N PHE A 84 0.65 -3.90 7.51
CA PHE A 84 1.04 -4.22 8.87
C PHE A 84 0.55 -3.16 9.84
N SER A 85 0.64 -3.42 11.13
CA SER A 85 0.30 -2.46 12.17
C SER A 85 1.45 -2.22 13.11
N ILE A 86 1.67 -0.94 13.40
CA ILE A 86 2.65 -0.45 14.37
C ILE A 86 1.88 0.14 15.55
N SER A 87 2.36 -0.08 16.77
CA SER A 87 1.84 0.57 17.97
C SER A 87 1.72 2.08 17.76
N LEU A 88 0.64 2.68 18.24
CA LEU A 88 0.47 4.14 18.14
C LEU A 88 1.63 4.89 18.82
N SER A 89 2.18 4.32 19.91
CA SER A 89 3.32 4.90 20.63
C SER A 89 4.62 4.93 19.82
N MET A 90 4.78 4.00 18.87
CA MET A 90 5.99 3.84 18.06
C MET A 90 5.85 4.42 16.65
N ALA A 91 4.64 4.77 16.22
CA ALA A 91 4.35 5.15 14.84
C ALA A 91 5.19 6.34 14.35
N LYS A 92 5.43 7.35 15.20
CA LYS A 92 6.29 8.49 14.86
C LYS A 92 7.71 8.04 14.51
N ASN A 93 8.32 7.25 15.39
CA ASN A 93 9.70 6.78 15.20
C ASN A 93 9.78 5.89 13.95
N PHE A 94 8.79 5.02 13.73
CA PHE A 94 8.71 4.20 12.52
C PHE A 94 8.68 5.05 11.24
N ILE A 95 7.86 6.11 11.21
CA ILE A 95 7.80 7.02 10.05
C ILE A 95 9.14 7.70 9.82
N GLN A 96 9.82 8.15 10.88
CA GLN A 96 11.15 8.77 10.78
C GLN A 96 12.20 7.81 10.23
N ASP A 97 12.19 6.56 10.67
CA ASP A 97 13.11 5.54 10.13
C ASP A 97 12.81 5.21 8.67
N VAL A 98 11.55 5.24 8.24
CA VAL A 98 11.15 5.05 6.84
C VAL A 98 11.58 6.23 5.97
N GLN A 99 11.70 7.45 6.52
CA GLN A 99 12.17 8.61 5.78
C GLN A 99 13.65 8.47 5.36
N ILE A 100 14.48 7.82 6.17
CA ILE A 100 15.92 7.64 5.89
C ILE A 100 16.20 6.98 4.53
N PRO A 101 15.67 5.77 4.21
CA PRO A 101 15.91 5.16 2.91
C PRO A 101 15.26 5.94 1.75
N VAL A 102 14.20 6.72 2.01
CA VAL A 102 13.55 7.57 1.00
C VAL A 102 14.40 8.81 0.68
N GLU A 103 15.11 9.37 1.66
CA GLU A 103 16.05 10.47 1.44
C GLU A 103 17.23 10.07 0.55
N ILE A 104 17.65 8.79 0.61
CA ILE A 104 18.74 8.25 -0.22
C ILE A 104 18.31 8.16 -1.70
N GLU A 105 17.09 7.71 -1.96
CA GLU A 105 16.53 7.62 -3.32
C GLU A 105 15.11 8.19 -3.35
N PRO A 106 14.97 9.51 -3.58
CA PRO A 106 13.67 10.21 -3.51
C PRO A 106 12.62 9.68 -4.49
N LYS A 107 13.04 9.02 -5.59
CA LYS A 107 12.12 8.47 -6.60
C LYS A 107 11.63 7.06 -6.26
N ALA A 108 12.15 6.44 -5.21
CA ALA A 108 11.85 5.05 -4.86
C ALA A 108 10.38 4.78 -4.60
N LEU A 109 9.64 5.77 -4.09
CA LEU A 109 8.24 5.63 -3.72
C LEU A 109 7.25 6.15 -4.77
N CYS A 110 7.71 6.69 -5.91
CA CYS A 110 6.80 7.13 -6.99
C CYS A 110 5.91 5.99 -7.50
N GLY A 111 6.43 4.75 -7.50
CA GLY A 111 5.62 3.56 -7.79
C GLY A 111 4.49 3.34 -6.78
N VAL A 112 4.71 3.62 -5.49
CA VAL A 112 3.69 3.53 -4.44
C VAL A 112 2.67 4.68 -4.57
N GLU A 113 3.12 5.89 -4.89
CA GLU A 113 2.27 7.07 -5.08
C GLU A 113 1.25 6.88 -6.20
N THR A 114 1.63 6.16 -7.26
CA THR A 114 0.73 5.74 -8.34
C THR A 114 -0.49 4.94 -7.82
N TYR A 115 -0.36 4.31 -6.64
CA TYR A 115 -1.45 3.60 -5.95
C TYR A 115 -2.06 4.39 -4.78
N ASN A 116 -2.00 5.72 -4.83
CA ASN A 116 -2.44 6.67 -3.80
C ASN A 116 -1.52 6.76 -2.56
N GLY A 117 -0.27 6.31 -2.67
CA GLY A 117 0.70 6.41 -1.58
C GLY A 117 0.50 5.37 -0.46
N ILE A 118 1.04 5.67 0.72
CA ILE A 118 0.92 4.83 1.92
C ILE A 118 -0.37 5.22 2.66
N LEU A 119 -1.32 4.30 2.71
CA LEU A 119 -2.58 4.50 3.44
C LEU A 119 -2.41 4.11 4.92
N MET A 120 -2.52 5.11 5.79
CA MET A 120 -2.49 4.95 7.25
C MET A 120 -3.91 4.98 7.83
N ARG A 121 -4.24 4.05 8.72
CA ARG A 121 -5.53 4.00 9.42
C ARG A 121 -5.35 3.74 10.91
N TYR A 122 -6.00 4.54 11.74
CA TYR A 122 -6.06 4.27 13.19
C TYR A 122 -6.97 3.07 13.45
N VAL A 123 -6.50 2.14 14.27
CA VAL A 123 -7.21 0.93 14.65
C VAL A 123 -7.08 0.74 16.15
N THR A 124 -8.20 0.52 16.83
CA THR A 124 -8.23 0.26 18.27
C THR A 124 -7.78 -1.16 18.58
N ALA A 125 -7.32 -1.39 19.81
CA ALA A 125 -7.10 -2.73 20.33
C ALA A 125 -8.36 -3.60 20.20
N SER A 126 -8.17 -4.91 20.06
CA SER A 126 -9.26 -5.88 19.92
C SER A 126 -9.00 -7.11 20.79
N SER A 127 -10.06 -7.64 21.39
CA SER A 127 -10.03 -8.92 22.13
C SER A 127 -10.05 -10.15 21.22
N ALA A 128 -10.13 -9.99 19.89
CA ALA A 128 -10.05 -11.09 18.96
C ALA A 128 -8.68 -11.79 19.06
N TYR A 129 -8.67 -13.11 18.88
CA TYR A 129 -7.47 -13.95 19.05
C TYR A 129 -6.26 -13.48 18.22
N LEU A 130 -6.50 -13.14 16.95
CA LEU A 130 -5.48 -12.56 16.04
C LEU A 130 -5.66 -11.04 15.86
N GLY A 131 -6.32 -10.39 16.83
CA GLY A 131 -6.61 -8.97 16.86
C GLY A 131 -5.39 -8.10 17.20
N LYS A 132 -5.56 -6.79 17.09
CA LYS A 132 -4.54 -5.82 17.47
C LYS A 132 -4.40 -5.79 18.99
N GLN A 133 -3.16 -5.96 19.47
CA GLN A 133 -2.86 -6.08 20.91
C GLN A 133 -2.94 -4.75 21.66
N GLU A 134 -2.90 -3.64 20.92
CA GLU A 134 -2.95 -2.28 21.42
C GLU A 134 -3.48 -1.36 20.32
N ASN A 135 -3.76 -0.09 20.66
CA ASN A 135 -4.10 0.91 19.67
C ASN A 135 -2.93 1.11 18.71
N ALA A 136 -3.22 1.07 17.42
CA ALA A 136 -2.20 0.97 16.39
C ALA A 136 -2.55 1.83 15.16
N ILE A 137 -1.53 2.10 14.35
CA ILE A 137 -1.71 2.60 12.99
C ILE A 137 -1.48 1.42 12.04
N ASN A 138 -2.46 1.12 11.20
CA ASN A 138 -2.35 0.15 10.14
C ASN A 138 -1.87 0.83 8.85
N PHE A 139 -0.69 0.44 8.39
CA PHE A 139 -0.10 0.87 7.13
C PHE A 139 -0.54 -0.10 6.02
N ASN A 140 -0.94 0.44 4.87
CA ASN A 140 -1.13 -0.31 3.64
C ASN A 140 -0.30 0.32 2.54
N ILE A 141 0.52 -0.48 1.89
CA ILE A 141 1.39 -0.06 0.81
C ILE A 141 1.05 -0.93 -0.40
N ARG A 142 0.53 -0.31 -1.45
CA ARG A 142 0.30 -0.96 -2.74
C ARG A 142 1.42 -0.58 -3.69
N TYR A 143 1.91 -1.53 -4.45
CA TYR A 143 2.98 -1.32 -5.40
C TYR A 143 2.90 -2.34 -6.53
N TYR A 144 3.56 -2.03 -7.64
CA TYR A 144 3.66 -2.89 -8.82
C TYR A 144 4.01 -4.34 -8.47
N ARG A 145 3.53 -5.28 -9.28
CA ARG A 145 3.95 -6.68 -9.22
C ARG A 145 4.15 -7.18 -10.64
N SER A 146 5.36 -7.67 -10.95
CA SER A 146 5.59 -8.37 -12.21
C SER A 146 4.79 -9.68 -12.25
N LYS A 147 4.29 -10.03 -13.43
CA LYS A 147 3.69 -11.35 -13.70
C LYS A 147 4.75 -12.46 -13.70
N ASP A 148 5.98 -12.11 -14.06
CA ASP A 148 7.13 -12.98 -13.86
C ASP A 148 7.67 -12.81 -12.42
N PRO A 149 7.59 -13.84 -11.57
CA PRO A 149 8.05 -13.76 -10.18
C PRO A 149 9.57 -13.56 -10.06
N MET A 150 10.35 -13.80 -11.11
CA MET A 150 11.81 -13.63 -11.12
C MET A 150 12.25 -12.21 -11.49
N THR A 151 11.34 -11.38 -12.01
CA THR A 151 11.66 -10.00 -12.39
C THR A 151 11.61 -9.08 -11.15
N PRO A 152 12.75 -8.48 -10.73
CA PRO A 152 12.76 -7.52 -9.64
C PRO A 152 12.11 -6.20 -10.07
N ARG A 153 11.54 -5.49 -9.10
CA ARG A 153 10.98 -4.15 -9.33
C ARG A 153 12.07 -3.08 -9.27
N LEU A 154 11.83 -1.97 -9.94
CA LEU A 154 12.60 -0.75 -9.76
C LEU A 154 12.55 -0.32 -8.29
N TYR A 155 13.72 -0.09 -7.70
CA TYR A 155 13.90 0.25 -6.28
C TYR A 155 13.28 -0.74 -5.29
N GLU A 156 13.20 -2.02 -5.64
CA GLU A 156 12.63 -3.04 -4.75
C GLU A 156 13.30 -3.05 -3.36
N GLY A 157 14.60 -2.78 -3.30
CA GLY A 157 15.37 -2.74 -2.04
C GLY A 157 14.79 -1.77 -1.01
N ILE A 158 14.33 -0.58 -1.43
CA ILE A 158 13.77 0.42 -0.51
C ILE A 158 12.47 -0.08 0.13
N LEU A 159 11.56 -0.68 -0.67
CA LEU A 159 10.33 -1.26 -0.12
C LEU A 159 10.60 -2.46 0.78
N LYS A 160 11.57 -3.31 0.42
CA LYS A 160 12.00 -4.42 1.28
C LYS A 160 12.63 -3.91 2.59
N GLU A 161 13.33 -2.79 2.57
CA GLU A 161 13.89 -2.18 3.77
C GLU A 161 12.79 -1.63 4.67
N VAL A 162 11.78 -0.94 4.12
CA VAL A 162 10.60 -0.51 4.87
C VAL A 162 9.88 -1.70 5.52
N GLU A 163 9.75 -2.83 4.80
CA GLU A 163 9.20 -4.08 5.34
C GLU A 163 10.05 -4.63 6.49
N GLN A 164 11.37 -4.61 6.37
CA GLN A 164 12.29 -5.09 7.41
C GLN A 164 12.27 -4.19 8.67
N ILE A 165 12.31 -2.87 8.50
CA ILE A 165 12.17 -1.89 9.59
C ILE A 165 10.86 -2.16 10.34
N ALA A 166 9.75 -2.31 9.60
CA ALA A 166 8.45 -2.60 10.23
C ALA A 166 8.49 -3.93 11.01
N MET A 167 8.87 -5.03 10.36
CA MET A 167 8.70 -6.37 10.94
C MET A 167 9.69 -6.70 12.05
N PHE A 168 10.95 -6.28 11.89
CA PHE A 168 12.06 -6.68 12.76
C PHE A 168 12.43 -5.59 13.77
N LYS A 169 12.54 -4.33 13.35
CA LYS A 169 12.88 -3.22 14.27
C LYS A 169 11.70 -2.81 15.15
N TYR A 170 10.51 -2.72 14.57
CA TYR A 170 9.30 -2.27 15.28
C TYR A 170 8.34 -3.38 15.69
N GLY A 171 8.69 -4.65 15.42
CA GLY A 171 7.86 -5.78 15.81
C GLY A 171 6.44 -5.74 15.23
N ALA A 172 6.26 -5.16 14.04
CA ALA A 172 4.93 -4.94 13.45
C ALA A 172 4.11 -6.23 13.39
N LEU A 173 2.79 -6.08 13.58
CA LEU A 173 1.82 -7.16 13.37
C LEU A 173 1.44 -7.22 11.88
N PRO A 174 1.80 -8.29 11.15
CA PRO A 174 1.45 -8.41 9.74
C PRO A 174 -0.07 -8.58 9.57
N HIS A 175 -0.59 -8.05 8.48
CA HIS A 175 -1.93 -8.40 8.01
C HIS A 175 -1.91 -9.80 7.36
N TRP A 176 -2.74 -10.72 7.86
CA TRP A 176 -2.76 -12.12 7.45
C TRP A 176 -2.92 -12.36 5.93
N GLY A 177 -3.77 -11.60 5.25
CA GLY A 177 -3.98 -11.75 3.81
C GLY A 177 -3.09 -10.92 2.89
N LYS A 178 -2.09 -10.19 3.40
CA LYS A 178 -1.38 -9.13 2.65
C LYS A 178 0.13 -9.06 2.95
N ASN A 179 0.78 -10.20 3.16
CA ASN A 179 2.22 -10.26 3.44
C ASN A 179 2.87 -11.52 2.85
N ARG A 180 4.20 -11.46 2.72
CA ARG A 180 5.03 -12.61 2.33
C ARG A 180 5.36 -13.45 3.55
N ASN A 181 5.76 -14.70 3.32
CA ASN A 181 6.09 -15.67 4.37
C ASN A 181 7.07 -15.12 5.43
N VAL A 182 8.06 -14.31 5.02
CA VAL A 182 9.04 -13.71 5.93
C VAL A 182 8.41 -12.85 7.04
N ALA A 183 7.27 -12.20 6.78
CA ALA A 183 6.59 -11.39 7.79
C ALA A 183 5.93 -12.25 8.88
N PHE A 184 5.71 -13.54 8.60
CA PHE A 184 5.08 -14.49 9.51
C PHE A 184 6.10 -15.29 10.34
N ASP A 185 7.39 -15.06 10.15
CA ASP A 185 8.42 -15.69 10.98
C ASP A 185 8.26 -15.25 12.45
N GLY A 186 8.17 -16.24 13.34
CA GLY A 186 7.92 -16.02 14.78
C GLY A 186 6.64 -15.24 15.11
N VAL A 187 5.69 -15.09 14.17
CA VAL A 187 4.54 -14.16 14.31
C VAL A 187 3.64 -14.48 15.50
N ILE A 188 3.56 -15.76 15.87
CA ILE A 188 2.72 -16.21 16.98
C ILE A 188 3.15 -15.57 18.31
N ASN A 189 4.45 -15.31 18.47
CA ASN A 189 5.04 -14.68 19.65
C ASN A 189 4.65 -13.19 19.78
N LYS A 190 4.08 -12.59 18.72
CA LYS A 190 3.62 -11.20 18.72
C LYS A 190 2.19 -11.04 19.27
N TYR A 191 1.46 -12.15 19.51
CA TYR A 191 0.11 -12.15 20.05
C TYR A 191 0.11 -12.56 21.53
N LYS A 192 -0.47 -11.73 22.41
CA LYS A 192 -0.57 -12.06 23.84
C LYS A 192 -1.62 -13.16 24.04
N GLY A 193 -1.32 -14.13 24.89
CA GLY A 193 -2.27 -15.17 25.28
C GLY A 193 -2.45 -16.29 24.25
N VAL A 194 -1.63 -16.33 23.20
CA VAL A 194 -1.52 -17.51 22.34
C VAL A 194 -0.53 -18.49 22.98
N LYS A 195 -1.02 -19.70 23.28
CA LYS A 195 -0.21 -20.84 23.73
C LYS A 195 0.17 -21.72 22.56
#